data_AF-A0A2D9DN35-F1
#
_entry.id   AF-A0A2D9DN35-F1
#
_cell.length_a   1.000
_cell.length_b   1.000
_cell.length_c   1.000
_cell.angle_alpha   90.00
_cell.angle_beta   90.00
_cell.angle_gamma   90.00
#
_symmetry.space_group_name_H-M   'P 1'
#
loop_
_entity.id
_entity.type
_entity.pdbx_description
1 polymer ?
#
loop_
_entity_poly.entity_id
_entity_poly.type
_entity_poly.pdbx_seq_one_letter_code
_entity_poly.pdbx_strand_id
1 'polypeptide(L)'
;MKTDWNKLDKQLSEEIQSYGTCRSKKAFEMILGDEWIEDAVEKAINYNGHSSELAMNCLRHISSTKAAKIAYGIYKGENKGEMNSMAVWLIKQLAVKESYEWIEEFLNDKKVIGWGIGVLDQLLWCEIIDYEDEKKRVDFLLELTLKNSNGELKENVDFIRNYLNEREKTTANN
;
A
#
# COMPACT_ATOMS: atom_id res chain seq x y z
N MET A 1 21.94 19.79 2.81
CA MET A 1 21.48 18.98 3.97
C MET A 1 22.65 18.12 4.47
N LYS A 2 22.84 17.99 5.78
CA LYS A 2 23.84 17.07 6.37
C LYS A 2 23.11 16.11 7.30
N THR A 3 23.29 14.80 7.09
CA THR A 3 22.69 13.75 7.93
C THR A 3 23.67 13.36 9.03
N ASP A 4 23.21 13.37 10.27
CA ASP A 4 23.92 12.72 11.38
C ASP A 4 23.61 11.23 11.35
N TRP A 5 24.51 10.47 10.71
CA TRP A 5 24.34 9.03 10.51
C TRP A 5 24.30 8.24 11.82
N ASN A 6 25.01 8.68 12.86
CA ASN A 6 25.02 8.00 14.15
C ASN A 6 23.69 8.20 14.89
N LYS A 7 23.15 9.41 14.86
CA LYS A 7 21.82 9.69 15.41
C LYS A 7 20.73 8.92 14.68
N LEU A 8 20.79 8.89 13.34
CA LEU A 8 19.81 8.18 12.51
C LEU A 8 19.86 6.66 12.78
N ASP A 9 21.04 6.07 12.83
CA ASP A 9 21.20 4.64 13.13
C ASP A 9 20.67 4.28 14.52
N LYS A 10 20.90 5.15 15.52
CA LYS A 10 20.35 4.97 16.87
C LYS A 10 18.82 4.94 16.87
N GLN A 11 18.17 5.90 16.20
CA GLN A 11 16.71 5.96 16.11
C GLN A 11 16.14 4.74 15.36
N LEU A 12 16.79 4.32 14.27
CA LEU A 12 16.35 3.16 13.49
C LEU A 12 16.48 1.84 14.27
N SER A 13 17.51 1.70 15.11
CA SER A 13 17.70 0.52 15.96
C SER A 13 16.58 0.34 17.00
N GLU A 14 15.96 1.44 17.43
CA GLU A 14 14.84 1.41 18.38
C GLU A 14 13.52 0.98 17.70
N GLU A 15 13.34 1.30 16.42
CA GLU A 15 12.11 1.03 15.66
C GLU A 15 12.14 -0.26 14.83
N ILE A 16 13.29 -0.62 14.26
CA ILE A 16 13.42 -1.72 13.28
C ILE A 16 14.56 -2.65 13.70
N GLN A 17 14.18 -3.86 14.13
CA GLN A 17 15.11 -4.94 14.49
C GLN A 17 15.71 -5.67 13.27
N SER A 18 15.27 -5.32 12.06
CA SER A 18 15.73 -5.91 10.80
C SER A 18 16.83 -5.05 10.15
N TYR A 19 17.85 -5.71 9.61
CA TYR A 19 18.91 -5.10 8.80
C TYR A 19 18.57 -5.20 7.30
N GLY A 20 19.06 -4.26 6.49
CA GLY A 20 18.89 -4.28 5.03
C GLY A 20 17.86 -3.29 4.49
N THR A 21 17.19 -3.65 3.39
CA THR A 21 16.37 -2.73 2.57
C THR A 21 15.29 -1.97 3.36
N CYS A 22 14.61 -2.62 4.32
CA CYS A 22 13.59 -1.96 5.14
C CYS A 22 14.15 -0.82 6.00
N ARG A 23 15.35 -1.02 6.57
CA ARG A 23 16.04 -0.01 7.38
C ARG A 23 16.46 1.18 6.52
N SER A 24 16.97 0.94 5.31
CA SER A 24 17.35 2.00 4.36
C SER A 24 16.13 2.82 3.89
N LYS A 25 15.00 2.16 3.60
CA LYS A 25 13.75 2.84 3.24
C LYS A 25 13.26 3.78 4.34
N LYS A 26 13.28 3.31 5.60
CA LYS A 26 12.94 4.13 6.76
C LYS A 26 13.93 5.28 6.97
N ALA A 27 15.23 5.02 6.79
CA ALA A 27 16.26 6.04 6.84
C ALA A 27 15.99 7.17 5.83
N PHE A 28 15.60 6.84 4.59
CA PHE A 28 15.22 7.83 3.59
C PHE A 28 13.98 8.61 3.98
N GLU A 29 12.93 7.95 4.50
CA GLU A 29 11.74 8.65 5.02
C GLU A 29 12.12 9.69 6.10
N MET A 30 13.04 9.35 7.02
CA MET A 30 13.51 10.26 8.07
C MET A 30 14.41 11.39 7.55
N ILE A 31 15.26 11.11 6.55
CA ILE A 31 16.15 12.11 5.94
C ILE A 31 15.36 13.14 5.13
N LEU A 32 14.35 12.69 4.39
CA LEU A 32 13.48 13.57 3.59
C LEU A 32 12.58 14.42 4.48
N GLY A 33 12.12 13.84 5.60
CA GLY A 33 11.36 14.55 6.61
C GLY A 33 9.89 14.76 6.24
N ASP A 34 9.14 15.24 7.22
CA ASP A 34 7.67 15.27 7.20
C ASP A 34 7.11 16.15 6.09
N GLU A 35 7.66 17.36 5.95
CA GLU A 35 7.21 18.34 4.95
C GLU A 35 7.37 17.80 3.52
N TRP A 36 8.47 17.09 3.25
CA TRP A 36 8.69 16.50 1.93
C TRP A 36 7.70 15.37 1.65
N ILE A 37 7.39 14.53 2.65
CA ILE A 37 6.43 13.44 2.51
C ILE A 37 5.02 13.99 2.28
N GLU A 38 4.62 15.02 3.03
CA GLU A 38 3.31 15.67 2.88
C GLU A 38 3.15 16.30 1.50
N ASP A 39 4.13 17.09 1.04
CA ASP A 39 4.14 17.67 -0.31
C ASP A 39 4.08 16.60 -1.40
N ALA A 40 4.87 15.54 -1.27
CA ALA A 40 4.88 14.44 -2.23
C ALA A 40 3.52 13.70 -2.29
N VAL A 41 2.85 13.51 -1.15
CA VAL A 41 1.51 12.89 -1.10
C VAL A 41 0.49 13.81 -1.76
N GLU A 42 0.47 15.08 -1.40
CA GLU A 42 -0.42 16.07 -2.02
C GLU A 42 -0.21 16.10 -3.53
N LYS A 43 1.05 16.11 -3.98
CA LYS A 43 1.39 16.16 -5.40
C LYS A 43 1.00 14.89 -6.15
N ALA A 44 1.15 13.73 -5.53
CA ALA A 44 0.76 12.43 -6.10
C ALA A 44 -0.76 12.30 -6.23
N ILE A 45 -1.53 12.80 -5.24
CA ILE A 45 -2.99 12.73 -5.22
C ILE A 45 -3.63 13.76 -6.15
N ASN A 46 -3.08 14.98 -6.22
CA ASN A 46 -3.50 16.04 -7.13
C ASN A 46 -2.96 15.76 -8.55
N TYR A 47 -3.33 14.62 -9.11
CA TYR A 47 -2.80 14.05 -10.36
C TYR A 47 -2.93 15.04 -11.54
N ASN A 48 -1.86 15.79 -11.81
CA ASN A 48 -1.85 16.90 -12.77
C ASN A 48 -0.63 16.92 -13.69
N GLY A 49 -0.07 15.75 -14.00
CA GLY A 49 0.99 15.57 -15.00
C GLY A 49 2.22 14.84 -14.45
N HIS A 50 3.36 14.98 -15.15
CA HIS A 50 4.59 14.22 -14.88
C HIS A 50 5.13 14.36 -13.45
N SER A 51 4.84 15.48 -12.78
CA SER A 51 5.29 15.72 -11.41
C SER A 51 4.54 14.86 -10.38
N SER A 52 3.29 14.47 -10.64
CA SER A 52 2.53 13.56 -9.78
C SER A 52 3.06 12.13 -9.85
N GLU A 53 3.42 11.66 -11.05
CA GLU A 53 4.03 10.33 -11.24
C GLU A 53 5.42 10.25 -10.60
N LEU A 54 6.24 11.30 -10.72
CA LEU A 54 7.53 11.37 -10.05
C LEU A 54 7.37 11.31 -8.52
N ALA A 55 6.46 12.10 -7.95
CA ALA A 55 6.20 12.10 -6.52
C ALA A 55 5.74 10.70 -6.03
N MET A 56 4.79 10.08 -6.73
CA MET A 56 4.32 8.73 -6.43
C MET A 56 5.46 7.71 -6.48
N ASN A 57 6.30 7.74 -7.53
CA ASN A 57 7.40 6.78 -7.68
C ASN A 57 8.46 6.94 -6.57
N CYS A 58 8.76 8.18 -6.17
CA CYS A 58 9.66 8.43 -5.04
C CYS A 58 9.08 7.84 -3.75
N LEU A 59 7.80 8.09 -3.45
CA LEU A 59 7.12 7.54 -2.27
C LEU A 59 7.05 6.01 -2.30
N ARG A 60 6.76 5.41 -3.47
CA ARG A 60 6.74 3.96 -3.67
C ARG A 60 8.10 3.33 -3.43
N HIS A 61 9.17 3.96 -3.90
CA HIS A 61 10.53 3.43 -3.73
C HIS A 61 10.94 3.32 -2.26
N ILE A 62 10.54 4.30 -1.45
CA ILE A 62 10.79 4.28 0.00
C ILE A 62 9.72 3.50 0.79
N SER A 63 8.65 3.01 0.13
CA SER A 63 7.50 2.35 0.76
C SER A 63 7.06 3.05 2.05
N SER A 64 6.83 4.37 1.96
CA SER A 64 6.62 5.22 3.13
C SER A 64 5.30 4.88 3.85
N THR A 65 5.42 4.30 5.04
CA THR A 65 4.28 4.09 5.96
C THR A 65 3.64 5.43 6.33
N LYS A 66 4.44 6.49 6.48
CA LYS A 66 3.91 7.83 6.78
C LYS A 66 3.02 8.35 5.64
N ALA A 67 3.49 8.24 4.40
CA ALA A 67 2.72 8.62 3.22
C ALA A 67 1.40 7.84 3.11
N ALA A 68 1.45 6.53 3.38
CA ALA A 68 0.25 5.70 3.39
C ALA A 68 -0.77 6.14 4.45
N LYS A 69 -0.31 6.51 5.65
CA LYS A 69 -1.18 7.04 6.72
C LYS A 69 -1.79 8.39 6.37
N ILE A 70 -1.02 9.29 5.74
CA ILE A 70 -1.53 10.58 5.25
C ILE A 70 -2.60 10.35 4.18
N ALA A 71 -2.32 9.49 3.19
CA ALA A 71 -3.28 9.12 2.16
C ALA A 71 -4.55 8.50 2.76
N TYR A 72 -4.41 7.61 3.74
CA TYR A 72 -5.56 7.05 4.45
C TYR A 72 -6.36 8.13 5.20
N GLY A 73 -5.68 9.10 5.83
CA GLY A 73 -6.33 10.27 6.42
C GLY A 73 -7.13 11.09 5.40
N ILE A 74 -6.61 11.28 4.18
CA ILE A 74 -7.30 11.96 3.08
C ILE A 74 -8.54 11.16 2.65
N TYR A 75 -8.42 9.84 2.52
CA TYR A 75 -9.55 8.96 2.23
C TYR A 75 -10.67 9.07 3.27
N LYS A 76 -10.30 9.13 4.57
CA LYS A 76 -11.22 9.25 5.70
C LYS A 76 -11.81 10.64 5.91
N GLY A 77 -11.23 11.67 5.28
CA GLY A 77 -11.62 13.06 5.46
C GLY A 77 -13.02 13.38 4.90
N GLU A 78 -13.54 14.56 5.25
CA GLU A 78 -14.85 15.03 4.78
C GLU A 78 -14.87 15.40 3.29
N ASN A 79 -13.70 15.59 2.67
CA ASN A 79 -13.56 15.74 1.24
C ASN A 79 -14.12 14.49 0.57
N LYS A 80 -15.13 14.65 -0.29
CA LYS A 80 -15.77 13.57 -1.02
C LYS A 80 -15.54 13.80 -2.51
N GLY A 81 -14.77 12.92 -3.16
CA GLY A 81 -14.59 13.01 -4.61
C GLY A 81 -13.45 12.14 -5.13
N GLU A 82 -12.85 12.60 -6.23
CA GLU A 82 -11.71 11.94 -6.88
C GLU A 82 -10.50 11.80 -5.95
N MET A 83 -10.30 12.75 -5.03
CA MET A 83 -9.20 12.70 -4.06
C MET A 83 -9.21 11.45 -3.17
N ASN A 84 -10.38 10.98 -2.72
CA ASN A 84 -10.47 9.77 -1.89
C ASN A 84 -10.06 8.54 -2.70
N SER A 85 -10.48 8.48 -3.97
CA SER A 85 -10.11 7.40 -4.88
C SER A 85 -8.60 7.42 -5.18
N MET A 86 -8.04 8.60 -5.46
CA MET A 86 -6.61 8.78 -5.67
C MET A 86 -5.78 8.50 -4.43
N ALA A 87 -6.31 8.74 -3.24
CA ALA A 87 -5.66 8.36 -1.99
C ALA A 87 -5.57 6.84 -1.83
N VAL A 88 -6.65 6.09 -2.11
CA VAL A 88 -6.61 4.61 -2.08
C VAL A 88 -5.72 4.05 -3.19
N TRP A 89 -5.72 4.67 -4.37
CA TRP A 89 -4.76 4.35 -5.42
C TRP A 89 -3.31 4.55 -4.96
N LEU A 90 -3.00 5.64 -4.26
CA LEU A 90 -1.65 5.87 -3.74
C LEU A 90 -1.29 4.80 -2.70
N ILE A 91 -2.19 4.48 -1.77
CA ILE A 91 -1.99 3.40 -0.78
C ILE A 91 -1.66 2.08 -1.47
N LYS A 92 -2.36 1.74 -2.56
CA LYS A 92 -2.04 0.58 -3.39
C LYS A 92 -0.59 0.65 -3.88
N GLN A 93 -0.15 1.77 -4.46
CA GLN A 93 1.21 1.90 -4.99
C GLN A 93 2.29 1.74 -3.92
N LEU A 94 2.03 2.18 -2.68
CA LEU A 94 2.99 2.13 -1.58
C LEU A 94 3.17 0.71 -1.00
N ALA A 95 2.12 -0.12 -1.05
CA ALA A 95 2.13 -1.51 -0.61
C ALA A 95 2.76 -1.72 0.78
N VAL A 96 2.30 -0.96 1.78
CA VAL A 96 2.79 -1.05 3.16
C VAL A 96 1.94 -2.00 3.99
N LYS A 97 2.53 -2.70 4.95
CA LYS A 97 1.84 -3.73 5.74
C LYS A 97 0.58 -3.21 6.45
N GLU A 98 0.62 -1.99 6.96
CA GLU A 98 -0.53 -1.37 7.65
C GLU A 98 -1.76 -1.22 6.77
N SER A 99 -1.61 -1.14 5.45
CA SER A 99 -2.76 -0.99 4.56
C SER A 99 -3.63 -2.24 4.48
N TYR A 100 -3.13 -3.39 4.92
CA TYR A 100 -3.90 -4.62 5.00
C TYR A 100 -5.14 -4.47 5.91
N GLU A 101 -4.99 -3.71 6.99
CA GLU A 101 -6.07 -3.44 7.95
C GLU A 101 -7.17 -2.54 7.40
N TRP A 102 -6.92 -1.84 6.29
CA TRP A 102 -7.87 -0.90 5.69
C TRP A 102 -8.66 -1.49 4.53
N ILE A 103 -8.28 -2.66 4.01
CA ILE A 103 -8.85 -3.23 2.78
C ILE A 103 -10.35 -3.46 2.92
N GLU A 104 -10.80 -4.03 4.03
CA GLU A 104 -12.23 -4.27 4.24
C GLU A 104 -13.04 -2.97 4.14
N GLU A 105 -12.51 -1.87 4.67
CA GLU A 105 -13.16 -0.57 4.55
C GLU A 105 -13.25 -0.12 3.08
N PHE A 106 -12.15 -0.22 2.32
CA PHE A 106 -12.13 0.12 0.91
C PHE A 106 -13.09 -0.74 0.09
N LEU A 107 -13.22 -2.04 0.43
CA LEU A 107 -14.12 -2.96 -0.25
C LEU A 107 -15.60 -2.72 0.07
N ASN A 108 -15.91 -2.01 1.15
CA ASN A 108 -17.27 -1.57 1.48
C ASN A 108 -17.63 -0.22 0.82
N ASP A 109 -16.64 0.53 0.33
CA ASP A 109 -16.86 1.79 -0.38
C ASP A 109 -16.88 1.60 -1.90
N LYS A 110 -18.08 1.69 -2.46
CA LYS A 110 -18.35 1.54 -3.91
C LYS A 110 -17.49 2.47 -4.79
N LYS A 111 -17.04 3.61 -4.28
CA LYS A 111 -16.23 4.56 -5.07
C LYS A 111 -14.78 4.13 -5.23
N VAL A 112 -14.28 3.28 -4.34
CA VAL A 112 -12.85 2.92 -4.27
C VAL A 112 -12.63 1.41 -4.25
N ILE A 113 -13.67 0.58 -4.24
CA ILE A 113 -13.59 -0.89 -4.22
C ILE A 113 -12.61 -1.46 -5.25
N GLY A 114 -12.56 -0.88 -6.47
CA GLY A 114 -11.60 -1.27 -7.51
C GLY A 114 -10.14 -1.05 -7.11
N TRP A 115 -9.84 0.03 -6.38
CA TRP A 115 -8.53 0.24 -5.78
C TRP A 115 -8.32 -0.60 -4.53
N GLY A 116 -9.37 -0.82 -3.72
CA GLY A 116 -9.33 -1.67 -2.54
C GLY A 116 -8.86 -3.09 -2.84
N ILE A 117 -9.43 -3.73 -3.88
CA ILE A 117 -8.94 -5.04 -4.33
C ILE A 117 -7.51 -4.97 -4.88
N GLY A 118 -7.17 -3.85 -5.54
CA GLY A 118 -5.81 -3.60 -6.00
C GLY A 118 -4.78 -3.47 -4.87
N VAL A 119 -5.17 -2.97 -3.70
CA VAL A 119 -4.31 -2.97 -2.49
C VAL A 119 -4.02 -4.40 -2.07
N LEU A 120 -5.04 -5.27 -2.00
CA LEU A 120 -4.87 -6.68 -1.65
C LEU A 120 -3.91 -7.38 -2.61
N ASP A 121 -4.16 -7.25 -3.91
CA ASP A 121 -3.31 -7.79 -4.98
C ASP A 121 -1.85 -7.36 -4.81
N GLN A 122 -1.61 -6.05 -4.60
CA GLN A 122 -0.25 -5.53 -4.47
C GLN A 122 0.47 -6.06 -3.22
N LEU A 123 -0.23 -6.21 -2.09
CA LEU A 123 0.36 -6.77 -0.87
C LEU A 123 0.72 -8.24 -1.02
N LEU A 124 -0.11 -9.03 -1.70
CA LEU A 124 0.16 -10.43 -2.01
C LEU A 124 1.33 -10.57 -2.98
N TRP A 125 1.32 -9.79 -4.08
CA TRP A 125 2.37 -9.81 -5.10
C TRP A 125 3.73 -9.39 -4.56
N CYS A 126 3.77 -8.38 -3.69
CA CYS A 126 5.00 -7.92 -3.05
C CYS A 126 5.39 -8.74 -1.81
N GLU A 127 4.68 -9.83 -1.51
CA GLU A 127 4.92 -10.71 -0.36
C GLU A 127 4.99 -9.94 0.98
N ILE A 128 4.21 -8.85 1.10
CA ILE A 128 4.12 -8.02 2.30
C ILE A 128 3.27 -8.71 3.38
N ILE A 129 2.30 -9.48 2.93
CA ILE A 129 1.52 -10.41 3.76
C ILE A 129 1.85 -11.84 3.36
N ASP A 130 1.94 -12.72 4.36
CA ASP A 130 2.08 -14.15 4.12
C ASP A 130 0.69 -14.72 3.83
N TYR A 131 0.52 -15.25 2.61
CA TYR A 131 -0.76 -15.81 2.19
C TYR A 131 -1.13 -17.08 2.98
N GLU A 132 -0.15 -17.90 3.37
CA GLU A 132 -0.45 -19.16 4.07
C GLU A 132 -1.03 -18.88 5.47
N ASP A 133 -0.47 -17.89 6.16
CA ASP A 133 -0.95 -17.45 7.47
C ASP A 133 -2.30 -16.71 7.37
N GLU A 134 -2.52 -15.94 6.30
CA GLU A 134 -3.68 -15.05 6.14
C GLU A 134 -4.77 -15.60 5.20
N LYS A 135 -4.66 -16.85 4.75
CA LYS A 135 -5.54 -17.45 3.72
C LYS A 135 -7.02 -17.20 3.95
N LYS A 136 -7.50 -17.42 5.18
CA LYS A 136 -8.92 -17.22 5.53
C LYS A 136 -9.37 -15.77 5.35
N ARG A 137 -8.52 -14.81 5.71
CA ARG A 137 -8.84 -13.38 5.57
C ARG A 137 -8.77 -12.95 4.11
N VAL A 138 -7.78 -13.44 3.36
CA VAL A 138 -7.70 -13.21 1.90
C VAL A 138 -8.94 -13.73 1.19
N ASP A 139 -9.36 -14.97 1.47
CA ASP A 139 -10.58 -15.55 0.89
C ASP A 139 -11.83 -14.72 1.24
N PHE A 140 -11.95 -14.30 2.50
CA PHE A 140 -13.03 -13.41 2.93
C PHE A 140 -13.05 -12.08 2.14
N LEU A 141 -11.89 -11.43 1.95
CA LEU A 141 -11.80 -10.17 1.22
C LEU A 141 -12.13 -10.34 -0.27
N LEU A 142 -11.74 -11.46 -0.88
CA LEU A 142 -12.10 -11.78 -2.28
C LEU A 142 -13.61 -11.98 -2.44
N GLU A 143 -14.24 -12.73 -1.53
CA GLU A 143 -15.70 -12.91 -1.53
C GLU A 143 -16.45 -11.61 -1.23
N LEU A 144 -15.94 -10.81 -0.29
CA LEU A 144 -16.48 -9.49 0.01
C LEU A 144 -16.43 -8.59 -1.22
N THR A 145 -15.34 -8.63 -1.98
CA THR A 145 -15.19 -7.89 -3.25
C THR A 145 -16.28 -8.29 -4.24
N LEU A 146 -16.47 -9.60 -4.50
CA LEU A 146 -17.50 -10.08 -5.43
C LEU A 146 -18.90 -9.65 -5.01
N LYS A 147 -19.22 -9.81 -3.72
CA LYS A 147 -20.51 -9.40 -3.15
C LYS A 147 -20.72 -7.90 -3.30
N ASN A 148 -19.75 -7.10 -2.86
CA ASN A 148 -19.87 -5.65 -2.83
C ASN A 148 -19.61 -5.00 -4.18
N SER A 149 -19.13 -5.71 -5.20
CA SER A 149 -19.07 -5.23 -6.58
C SER A 149 -20.22 -5.77 -7.44
N ASN A 150 -21.15 -6.56 -6.89
CA ASN A 150 -22.15 -7.31 -7.67
C ASN A 150 -21.52 -8.15 -8.81
N GLY A 151 -20.32 -8.70 -8.58
CA GLY A 151 -19.57 -9.49 -9.56
C GLY A 151 -18.81 -8.68 -10.63
N GLU A 152 -18.89 -7.35 -10.65
CA GLU A 152 -18.17 -6.52 -11.63
C GLU A 152 -16.64 -6.70 -11.58
N LEU A 153 -16.07 -7.00 -10.41
CA LEU A 153 -14.63 -7.20 -10.21
C LEU A 153 -14.23 -8.69 -10.24
N LYS A 154 -15.05 -9.55 -10.86
CA LYS A 154 -14.76 -10.99 -10.94
C LYS A 154 -13.42 -11.28 -11.60
N GLU A 155 -13.07 -10.59 -12.67
CA GLU A 155 -11.80 -10.78 -13.37
C GLU A 155 -10.59 -10.48 -12.47
N ASN A 156 -10.67 -9.43 -11.64
CA ASN A 156 -9.62 -9.12 -10.66
C ASN A 156 -9.50 -10.22 -9.60
N VAL A 157 -10.62 -10.73 -9.09
CA VAL A 157 -10.63 -11.80 -8.10
C VAL A 157 -10.08 -13.10 -8.69
N ASP A 158 -10.49 -13.45 -9.90
CA ASP A 158 -10.02 -14.65 -10.60
C ASP A 158 -8.52 -14.56 -10.91
N PHE A 159 -8.02 -13.38 -11.29
CA PHE A 159 -6.59 -13.14 -11.48
C PHE A 159 -5.78 -13.42 -10.21
N ILE A 160 -6.20 -12.86 -9.07
CA ILE A 160 -5.53 -13.08 -7.78
C ILE A 160 -5.56 -14.56 -7.40
N ARG A 161 -6.71 -15.23 -7.53
CA ARG A 161 -6.84 -16.66 -7.23
C ARG A 161 -5.91 -17.51 -8.08
N ASN A 162 -5.81 -17.22 -9.37
CA ASN A 162 -4.94 -17.94 -10.28
C ASN A 162 -3.46 -17.77 -9.87
N TYR A 163 -3.04 -16.54 -9.57
CA TYR A 163 -1.69 -16.27 -9.07
C TYR A 163 -1.37 -17.05 -7.78
N LEU A 164 -2.29 -17.08 -6.81
CA LEU A 164 -2.10 -17.81 -5.56
C LEU A 164 -2.01 -19.33 -5.77
N ASN A 165 -2.87 -19.89 -6.64
CA ASN A 165 -2.83 -21.31 -7.01
C ASN A 165 -1.53 -21.71 -7.71
N GLU A 166 -0.97 -20.85 -8.56
CA GLU A 166 0.32 -21.09 -9.21
C GLU A 166 1.48 -21.03 -8.21
N ARG A 167 1.41 -20.13 -7.24
CA ARG A 167 2.38 -20.02 -6.14
C ARG A 167 2.38 -21.27 -5.26
N GLU A 168 1.22 -21.75 -4.81
CA GLU A 168 1.10 -22.99 -4.02
C GLU A 168 1.71 -24.20 -4.74
N LYS A 169 1.45 -24.36 -6.04
CA LYS A 169 2.03 -25.44 -6.87
C LYS A 169 3.56 -25.37 -6.97
N THR A 170 4.12 -24.17 -7.00
CA THR A 170 5.57 -23.97 -7.12
C THR A 170 6.25 -24.30 -5.79
N THR A 171 5.66 -23.90 -4.66
CA THR A 171 6.18 -24.21 -3.32
C THR A 171 6.08 -25.69 -2.99
N ALA A 172 5.04 -26.40 -3.45
CA ALA A 172 4.87 -27.84 -3.19
C ALA A 172 5.83 -28.76 -3.98
N ASN A 173 6.51 -28.25 -5.01
CA ASN A 173 7.44 -29.01 -5.85
C ASN A 173 8.93 -28.79 -5.52
N ASN A 174 9.22 -27.96 -4.51
CA ASN A 174 10.57 -27.69 -3.99
C ASN A 174 10.74 -28.31 -2.59
#